data_AF-A0A0S1YD02-F1
#
_entry.id   AF-A0A0S1YD02-F1
#
_cell.length_a   1.000
_cell.length_b   1.000
_cell.length_c   1.000
_cell.angle_alpha   90.00
_cell.angle_beta   90.00
_cell.angle_gamma   90.00
#
_symmetry.space_group_name_H-M   'P 1'
#
loop_
_entity.id
_entity.type
_entity.pdbx_description
1 polymer ?
#
loop_
_entity_poly.entity_id
_entity_poly.type
_entity_poly.pdbx_seq_one_letter_code
_entity_poly.pdbx_strand_id
1 'polypeptide(L)'
;ESGKVIGVRVFSREDDDDLPAGVNELVRVYVAQKRKISDGDKLAGRHGNKGVIGKILPQEDMPFMPDGTPVDIILNTHGVPRRMNIG
;
A
#
# COMPACT_ATOMS: atom_id res chain seq x y z
N GLU A 1 -11.42 6.73 -8.51
CA GLU A 1 -10.94 6.72 -7.11
C GLU A 1 -12.09 6.37 -6.19
N SER A 2 -11.84 5.66 -5.10
CA SER A 2 -12.85 5.27 -4.11
C SER A 2 -12.29 5.44 -2.70
N GLY A 3 -13.16 5.69 -1.73
CA GLY A 3 -12.74 5.93 -0.36
C GLY A 3 -13.86 6.52 0.48
N LYS A 4 -13.56 6.80 1.73
CA LYS A 4 -14.47 7.47 2.66
C LYS A 4 -14.03 8.92 2.84
N VAL A 5 -14.97 9.85 2.77
CA VAL A 5 -14.73 11.24 3.17
C VAL A 5 -14.45 11.24 4.67
N ILE A 6 -13.26 11.69 5.05
CA ILE A 6 -12.83 11.78 6.46
C ILE A 6 -12.86 13.20 6.98
N GLY A 7 -12.96 14.20 6.09
CA GLY A 7 -13.06 15.59 6.48
C GLY A 7 -13.39 16.49 5.29
N VAL A 8 -14.07 17.57 5.58
CA VAL A 8 -14.32 18.68 4.66
C VAL A 8 -13.87 19.94 5.37
N ARG A 9 -13.00 20.72 4.73
CA ARG A 9 -12.57 22.02 5.23
C ARG A 9 -12.95 23.07 4.21
N VAL A 10 -13.82 23.98 4.65
CA VAL A 10 -14.27 25.12 3.85
C VAL A 10 -13.49 26.34 4.32
N PHE A 11 -13.06 27.16 3.37
CA PHE A 11 -12.46 28.46 3.60
C PHE A 11 -13.27 29.50 2.83
N SER A 12 -13.59 30.62 3.47
CA SER A 12 -14.41 31.68 2.87
C SER A 12 -13.76 33.03 3.05
N ARG A 13 -13.80 33.85 1.99
CA ARG A 13 -13.36 35.25 2.07
C ARG A 13 -14.25 36.08 3.01
N GLU A 14 -15.51 35.67 3.18
CA GLU A 14 -16.45 36.32 4.11
C GLU A 14 -16.08 36.05 5.58
N ASP A 15 -15.42 34.92 5.85
CA ASP A 15 -14.95 34.52 7.19
C ASP A 15 -13.51 35.01 7.48
N ASP A 16 -12.97 35.92 6.65
CA ASP A 16 -11.61 36.47 6.72
C ASP A 16 -10.49 35.41 6.57
N ASP A 17 -10.77 34.31 5.87
CA ASP A 17 -9.74 33.33 5.51
C ASP A 17 -8.79 33.88 4.43
N ASP A 18 -7.49 33.64 4.60
CA ASP A 18 -6.48 34.01 3.61
C ASP A 18 -6.63 33.17 2.32
N LEU A 19 -7.18 33.80 1.28
CA LEU A 19 -7.50 33.20 0.00
C LEU A 19 -6.82 33.94 -1.16
N PRO A 20 -6.32 33.21 -2.18
CA PRO A 20 -5.75 33.82 -3.39
C PRO A 20 -6.68 34.84 -4.03
N ALA A 21 -6.12 35.89 -4.64
CA ALA A 21 -6.89 36.94 -5.29
C ALA A 21 -7.85 36.34 -6.34
N GLY A 22 -9.12 36.75 -6.28
CA GLY A 22 -10.19 36.26 -7.17
C GLY A 22 -10.89 34.98 -6.71
N VAL A 23 -10.47 34.36 -5.60
CA VAL A 23 -11.17 33.22 -4.98
C VAL A 23 -12.06 33.72 -3.83
N ASN A 24 -13.34 33.39 -3.88
CA ASN A 24 -14.31 33.74 -2.83
C ASN A 24 -14.50 32.63 -1.80
N GLU A 25 -14.43 31.37 -2.23
CA GLU A 25 -14.59 30.19 -1.37
C GLU A 25 -13.68 29.07 -1.88
N LEU A 26 -13.10 28.30 -0.96
CA LEU A 26 -12.28 27.13 -1.26
C LEU A 26 -12.73 25.94 -0.39
N VAL A 27 -13.09 24.83 -1.03
CA VAL A 27 -13.48 23.61 -0.33
C VAL A 27 -12.43 22.52 -0.55
N ARG A 28 -11.83 22.03 0.54
CA ARG A 28 -10.93 20.87 0.55
C ARG A 28 -11.65 19.66 1.12
N VAL A 29 -11.77 18.61 0.32
CA VAL A 29 -12.35 17.32 0.74
C VAL A 29 -11.23 16.30 0.91
N TYR A 30 -11.11 15.75 2.12
CA TYR A 30 -10.15 14.71 2.43
C TYR A 30 -10.82 13.34 2.25
N VAL A 31 -10.35 12.57 1.27
CA VAL A 31 -10.83 11.21 0.99
C VAL A 31 -9.74 10.21 1.38
N ALA A 32 -10.05 9.32 2.33
CA ALA A 32 -9.14 8.26 2.75
C ALA A 32 -9.54 6.92 2.12
N GLN A 33 -8.53 6.14 1.72
CA GLN A 33 -8.68 4.81 1.17
C GLN A 33 -7.83 3.82 1.97
N LYS A 34 -8.42 2.67 2.34
CA LYS A 34 -7.67 1.55 2.92
C LYS A 34 -7.40 0.54 1.81
N ARG A 35 -6.16 0.52 1.31
CA ARG A 35 -5.75 -0.44 0.27
C ARG A 35 -5.19 -1.70 0.92
N LYS A 36 -5.79 -2.84 0.60
CA LYS A 36 -5.22 -4.15 0.91
C LYS A 36 -4.15 -4.47 -0.13
N ILE A 37 -3.25 -5.37 0.24
CA ILE A 37 -2.22 -5.86 -0.67
C ILE A 37 -2.86 -6.61 -1.85
N SER A 38 -2.33 -6.41 -3.04
CA SER A 38 -2.88 -6.94 -4.29
C SER A 38 -1.77 -7.48 -5.20
N ASP A 39 -2.14 -8.32 -6.16
CA ASP A 39 -1.22 -8.75 -7.21
C ASP A 39 -0.61 -7.53 -7.93
N GLY A 40 0.69 -7.57 -8.17
CA GLY A 40 1.46 -6.45 -8.72
C GLY A 40 2.02 -5.45 -7.70
N ASP A 41 1.56 -5.47 -6.44
CA ASP A 41 2.17 -4.64 -5.40
C ASP A 41 3.64 -5.05 -5.17
N LYS A 42 4.49 -4.06 -4.91
CA LYS A 42 5.93 -4.26 -4.75
C LYS A 42 6.31 -4.49 -3.30
N LEU A 43 6.99 -5.59 -3.04
CA LEU A 43 7.57 -5.94 -1.75
C LEU A 43 9.10 -5.89 -1.81
N ALA A 44 9.72 -5.57 -0.68
CA ALA A 44 11.18 -5.60 -0.53
C ALA A 44 11.58 -5.97 0.91
N GLY A 45 12.67 -6.73 1.03
CA GLY A 45 13.36 -6.94 2.30
C GLY A 45 14.46 -5.90 2.53
N ARG A 46 15.11 -5.98 3.69
CA ARG A 46 16.18 -5.05 4.09
C ARG A 46 17.51 -5.26 3.34
N HIS A 47 17.67 -6.41 2.68
CA HIS A 47 18.91 -6.83 2.02
C HIS A 47 18.83 -6.68 0.49
N GLY A 48 18.03 -5.72 0.00
CA GLY A 48 17.91 -5.40 -1.42
C GLY A 48 17.18 -6.45 -2.28
N ASN A 49 16.67 -7.53 -1.66
CA ASN A 49 15.72 -8.42 -2.30
C ASN A 49 14.40 -7.67 -2.51
N LYS A 50 13.94 -7.61 -3.76
CA LYS A 50 12.73 -6.90 -4.17
C LYS A 50 12.01 -7.68 -5.25
N GLY A 51 10.69 -7.64 -5.22
CA GLY A 51 9.81 -8.31 -6.19
C GLY A 51 8.44 -7.68 -6.21
N VAL A 52 7.67 -7.96 -7.26
CA VAL A 52 6.23 -7.71 -7.28
C VAL A 52 5.51 -8.99 -6.90
N ILE A 53 4.34 -8.88 -6.26
CA ILE A 53 3.51 -10.03 -5.95
C ILE A 53 3.00 -10.63 -7.26
N GLY A 54 3.38 -11.89 -7.53
CA GLY A 54 2.97 -12.60 -8.74
C GLY A 54 1.59 -13.23 -8.63
N LYS A 55 1.24 -13.73 -7.44
CA LYS A 55 -0.05 -14.35 -7.14
C LYS A 55 -0.31 -14.40 -5.64
N ILE A 56 -1.52 -14.05 -5.21
CA ILE A 56 -2.04 -14.32 -3.86
C ILE A 56 -2.81 -15.65 -3.90
N LEU A 57 -2.34 -16.65 -3.16
CA LEU A 57 -2.97 -17.97 -3.09
C LEU A 57 -3.93 -18.08 -1.89
N PRO A 58 -4.98 -18.91 -2.00
CA PRO A 58 -5.74 -19.39 -0.85
C PRO A 58 -4.83 -20.11 0.17
N GLN A 59 -5.23 -20.11 1.44
CA GLN A 59 -4.41 -20.65 2.53
C GLN A 59 -4.19 -22.16 2.40
N GLU A 60 -5.18 -22.87 1.89
CA GLU A 60 -5.19 -24.31 1.63
C GLU A 60 -4.23 -24.75 0.51
N ASP A 61 -3.90 -23.84 -0.41
CA ASP A 61 -2.97 -24.11 -1.52
C ASP A 61 -1.50 -23.83 -1.13
N MET A 62 -1.27 -23.22 0.04
CA MET A 62 0.07 -22.86 0.50
C MET A 62 0.80 -24.10 1.07
N PRO A 63 2.10 -24.25 0.80
CA PRO A 63 2.93 -25.22 1.51
C PRO A 63 2.83 -25.02 3.03
N PHE A 64 2.74 -26.11 3.77
CA PHE A 64 2.55 -26.09 5.22
C PHE A 64 3.62 -26.89 5.96
N MET A 65 3.84 -26.49 7.21
CA MET A 65 4.73 -27.14 8.15
C MET A 65 4.07 -28.41 8.72
N PRO A 66 4.82 -29.34 9.34
CA PRO A 66 4.26 -30.60 9.85
C PRO A 66 3.15 -30.45 10.91
N ASP A 67 3.08 -29.29 11.56
CA ASP A 67 2.02 -28.90 12.51
C ASP A 67 0.75 -28.36 11.83
N GLY A 68 0.76 -28.23 10.50
CA GLY A 68 -0.32 -27.69 9.69
C GLY A 68 -0.25 -26.18 9.43
N THR A 69 0.77 -25.47 9.94
CA THR A 69 0.89 -24.02 9.74
C THR A 69 1.35 -23.71 8.29
N PRO A 70 0.57 -22.97 7.48
CA PRO A 70 0.97 -22.57 6.13
C PRO A 70 2.04 -21.47 6.16
N VAL A 71 2.90 -21.42 5.15
CA VAL A 71 3.87 -20.32 4.98
C VAL A 71 3.16 -19.05 4.49
N ASP A 72 3.65 -17.87 4.88
CA ASP A 72 3.04 -16.60 4.47
C ASP A 72 3.52 -16.11 3.08
N ILE A 73 4.81 -16.31 2.76
CA ILE A 73 5.46 -15.79 1.54
C ILE A 73 6.45 -16.82 1.02
N ILE A 74 6.47 -17.00 -0.31
CA ILE A 74 7.44 -17.86 -1.00
C ILE A 74 8.39 -16.98 -1.82
N LEU A 75 9.70 -17.10 -1.57
CA LEU A 75 10.74 -16.39 -2.31
C LEU A 75 11.46 -17.35 -3.28
N ASN A 76 11.80 -16.86 -4.47
CA ASN A 76 12.51 -17.65 -5.46
C ASN A 76 13.99 -17.84 -5.05
N THR A 77 14.41 -19.09 -4.91
CA THR A 77 15.77 -19.49 -4.49
C THR A 77 16.85 -19.01 -5.45
N HIS A 78 16.59 -18.96 -6.76
CA HIS A 78 17.56 -18.51 -7.77
C HIS A 78 18.02 -17.06 -7.56
N GLY A 79 17.23 -16.25 -6.86
CA GLY A 79 17.52 -14.84 -6.60
C GLY A 79 18.58 -14.59 -5.53
N VAL A 80 18.82 -15.56 -4.64
CA VAL A 80 19.69 -15.41 -3.46
C VAL A 80 21.18 -15.57 -3.81
N PRO A 81 21.64 -16.69 -4.38
CA PRO A 81 23.09 -16.91 -4.58
C PRO A 81 23.69 -15.93 -5.57
N ARG A 82 22.94 -15.51 -6.60
CA ARG A 82 23.42 -14.54 -7.60
C ARG A 82 23.60 -13.13 -7.03
N ARG A 83 22.83 -12.76 -6.00
CA ARG A 83 22.86 -11.41 -5.42
C ARG A 83 23.77 -11.29 -4.20
N MET A 84 24.33 -12.42 -3.73
CA MET A 84 25.22 -12.48 -2.57
C MET A 84 24.63 -11.78 -1.33
N ASN A 85 23.30 -11.78 -1.21
CA ASN A 85 22.57 -11.12 -0.12
C ASN A 85 22.02 -12.18 0.86
N ILE A 86 22.93 -12.94 1.46
CA ILE A 86 22.63 -14.10 2.32
C ILE A 86 21.98 -13.68 3.66
N GLY A 87 22.21 -12.43 4.08
CA GLY A 87 21.71 -11.86 5.33
C GLY A 87 20.23 -11.48 5.33
#